data_AF-A0A8S3BYN1-F1
#
_entry.id   AF-A0A8S3BYN1-F1
#
_cell.length_a   1.000
_cell.length_b   1.000
_cell.length_c   1.000
_cell.angle_alpha   90.00
_cell.angle_beta   90.00
_cell.angle_gamma   90.00
#
_symmetry.space_group_name_H-M   'P 1'
#
loop_
_entity.id
_entity.type
_entity.pdbx_description
1 polymer ?
#
loop_
_entity_poly.entity_id
_entity_poly.type
_entity_poly.pdbx_seq_one_letter_code
_entity_poly.pdbx_strand_id
1 'polypeptide(L)'
;MDHIDESVLNELPPEMRREIVMAKKLRNIETKYPPIGGKRLVPISNSIAKEKSNAFNLLMNSPQKQPASKKQSNPIKKWRTETILQEERNIPLARNEPKFNRNEKTKQQPSIAGYTALSEVKLMLREWIGSSDEPNQIDFDLFQNYLIELLNFYNAEMVHQLLNYSLLQLNTQTNINWNEKFQNLIDAVQTYFRQMYGDRKMKLKELESHLSNVENFSNAKEYLEQYMTTPHLAARMIYTAQTQYDDIESRSLIDLGIGTGMLSIASCLLNADHVFGFDCDLDALGLCQLNIKEFELESSIDLIQADLRRMSLPIDLNRIKTDTVIMNPPFGTKPFSTSTENQDELCLSGIDMHFLNYARQLAQHSIYSLHKTSTRDHIYKKAKDWNMKIDVLAVLQFDIPKLEKKRPNRKISTASNAPLKSIEVDFIRFEIKDNADD
;
A
#
# COMPACT_ATOMS: atom_id res chain seq x y z
N MET A 1 -15.73 -23.99 3.69
CA MET A 1 -14.50 -24.44 2.99
C MET A 1 -13.85 -23.19 2.44
N ASP A 2 -13.46 -22.29 3.35
CA ASP A 2 -13.47 -20.83 3.09
C ASP A 2 -12.07 -20.21 3.11
N HIS A 3 -11.05 -20.99 2.76
CA HIS A 3 -9.70 -20.47 2.58
C HIS A 3 -9.35 -20.46 1.10
N ILE A 4 -9.31 -19.25 0.54
CA ILE A 4 -8.75 -18.95 -0.78
C ILE A 4 -7.23 -18.94 -0.61
N ASP A 5 -6.52 -19.55 -1.56
CA ASP A 5 -5.06 -19.64 -1.59
C ASP A 5 -4.42 -18.25 -1.82
N GLU A 6 -3.57 -17.81 -0.88
CA GLU A 6 -2.94 -16.47 -0.83
C GLU A 6 -1.98 -16.21 -2.00
N SER A 7 -1.43 -17.28 -2.59
CA SER A 7 -0.55 -17.18 -3.77
C SER A 7 -1.25 -16.59 -5.00
N VAL A 8 -2.58 -16.69 -5.07
CA VAL A 8 -3.37 -16.38 -6.28
C VAL A 8 -4.04 -15.00 -6.21
N LEU A 9 -4.17 -14.43 -5.00
CA LEU A 9 -4.61 -13.03 -4.82
C LEU A 9 -3.60 -12.03 -5.38
N ASN A 10 -2.33 -12.42 -5.43
CA ASN A 10 -1.23 -11.58 -5.91
C ASN A 10 -1.12 -11.49 -7.43
N GLU A 11 -1.70 -12.44 -8.17
CA GLU A 11 -1.78 -12.38 -9.64
C GLU A 11 -2.88 -11.42 -10.14
N LEU A 12 -3.74 -10.92 -9.25
CA LEU A 12 -4.77 -9.95 -9.61
C LEU A 12 -4.28 -8.50 -9.57
N PRO A 13 -4.82 -7.63 -10.43
CA PRO A 13 -4.72 -6.17 -10.26
C PRO A 13 -5.25 -5.72 -8.88
N PRO A 14 -4.59 -4.80 -8.17
CA PRO A 14 -4.96 -4.42 -6.80
C PRO A 14 -6.36 -3.81 -6.67
N GLU A 15 -6.92 -3.28 -7.76
CA GLU A 15 -8.31 -2.78 -7.79
C GLU A 15 -9.31 -3.92 -7.61
N MET A 16 -9.04 -5.07 -8.21
CA MET A 16 -9.88 -6.26 -8.12
C MET A 16 -9.74 -6.91 -6.74
N ARG A 17 -8.51 -6.96 -6.20
CA ARG A 17 -8.26 -7.35 -4.80
C ARG A 17 -9.06 -6.49 -3.83
N ARG A 18 -9.01 -5.16 -3.97
CA ARG A 18 -9.73 -4.19 -3.13
C ARG A 18 -11.23 -4.42 -3.10
N GLU A 19 -11.86 -4.65 -4.26
CA GLU A 19 -13.30 -4.85 -4.36
C GLU A 19 -13.74 -6.21 -3.80
N ILE A 20 -12.94 -7.25 -3.99
CA ILE A 20 -13.16 -8.60 -3.43
C ILE A 20 -13.06 -8.58 -1.90
N VAL A 21 -12.03 -7.92 -1.35
CA VAL A 21 -11.88 -7.73 0.11
C VAL A 21 -13.07 -6.95 0.67
N MET A 22 -13.53 -5.91 -0.02
CA MET A 22 -14.69 -5.11 0.40
C MET A 22 -15.99 -5.94 0.37
N ALA A 23 -16.20 -6.75 -0.65
CA ALA A 23 -17.34 -7.66 -0.77
C ALA A 23 -17.33 -8.79 0.28
N LYS A 24 -16.14 -9.31 0.64
CA LYS A 24 -15.96 -10.25 1.76
C LYS A 24 -16.29 -9.57 3.09
N LYS A 25 -15.80 -8.34 3.31
CA LYS A 25 -16.06 -7.56 4.53
C LYS A 25 -17.54 -7.26 4.71
N LEU A 26 -18.24 -6.89 3.63
CA LEU A 26 -19.70 -6.67 3.63
C LEU A 26 -20.46 -7.96 3.95
N ARG A 27 -20.10 -9.11 3.38
CA ARG A 27 -20.72 -10.41 3.72
C ARG A 27 -20.41 -10.89 5.14
N ASN A 28 -19.22 -10.64 5.66
CA ASN A 28 -18.88 -10.92 7.05
C ASN A 28 -19.67 -10.03 8.02
N ILE A 29 -20.01 -8.80 7.61
CA ILE A 29 -20.88 -7.92 8.37
C ILE A 29 -22.34 -8.40 8.28
N GLU A 30 -22.83 -8.80 7.11
CA GLU A 30 -24.20 -9.34 6.93
C GLU A 30 -24.42 -10.69 7.65
N THR A 31 -23.40 -11.53 7.74
CA THR A 31 -23.46 -12.80 8.51
C THR A 31 -23.38 -12.55 10.02
N LYS A 32 -22.64 -11.53 10.46
CA LYS A 32 -22.52 -11.15 11.88
C LYS A 32 -23.69 -10.28 12.37
N TYR A 33 -24.35 -9.58 11.45
CA TYR A 33 -25.50 -8.71 11.69
C TYR A 33 -26.51 -8.84 10.53
N PRO A 34 -27.33 -9.91 10.50
CA PRO A 34 -28.34 -10.07 9.46
C PRO A 34 -29.35 -8.90 9.55
N PRO A 35 -29.75 -8.30 8.41
CA PRO A 35 -30.67 -7.18 8.41
C PRO A 35 -32.01 -7.58 9.05
N ILE A 36 -32.41 -6.87 10.09
CA ILE A 36 -33.68 -7.05 10.79
C ILE A 36 -34.82 -6.76 9.81
N GLY A 37 -35.76 -7.71 9.70
CA GLY A 37 -36.79 -7.80 8.68
C GLY A 37 -37.44 -6.48 8.27
N GLY A 38 -37.43 -6.23 6.96
CA GLY A 38 -38.13 -5.11 6.34
C GLY A 38 -39.65 -5.26 6.45
N LYS A 39 -40.32 -4.31 7.12
CA LYS A 39 -41.73 -4.05 6.85
C LYS A 39 -41.84 -3.39 5.46
N ARG A 40 -42.62 -4.03 4.59
CA ARG A 40 -43.04 -3.52 3.27
C ARG A 40 -43.50 -2.06 3.37
N LEU A 41 -42.89 -1.17 2.59
CA LEU A 41 -43.42 0.16 2.32
C LEU A 41 -44.29 0.11 1.05
N VAL A 42 -45.57 0.44 1.24
CA VAL A 42 -46.53 0.76 0.16
C VAL A 42 -46.29 2.21 -0.27
N PRO A 43 -46.34 2.57 -1.56
CA PRO A 43 -46.11 3.94 -2.01
C PRO A 43 -47.40 4.80 -2.07
N ILE A 44 -47.19 6.11 -2.27
CA ILE A 44 -48.14 7.22 -2.63
C ILE A 44 -48.49 8.11 -1.41
N SER A 45 -48.47 9.46 -1.39
CA SER A 45 -48.63 10.55 -2.39
C SER A 45 -48.08 11.90 -1.90
N ASN A 46 -47.91 12.85 -2.84
CA ASN A 46 -47.62 14.28 -2.70
C ASN A 46 -48.57 15.08 -1.78
N SER A 47 -48.07 16.08 -1.04
CA SER A 47 -48.70 17.42 -0.89
C SER A 47 -47.82 18.46 -0.17
N ILE A 48 -47.44 19.51 -0.92
CA ILE A 48 -47.61 20.97 -0.70
C ILE A 48 -47.59 21.59 0.74
N ALA A 49 -46.75 22.63 0.88
CA ALA A 49 -46.92 23.96 1.53
C ALA A 49 -46.34 24.31 2.94
N LYS A 50 -45.68 25.50 2.94
CA LYS A 50 -45.60 26.58 3.98
C LYS A 50 -44.82 26.25 5.27
N GLU A 51 -44.10 27.14 5.98
CA GLU A 51 -43.97 28.60 6.02
C GLU A 51 -42.77 29.01 6.93
N LYS A 52 -42.06 30.08 6.54
CA LYS A 52 -41.56 31.24 7.33
C LYS A 52 -40.47 31.21 8.44
N SER A 53 -39.70 32.32 8.33
CA SER A 53 -39.05 33.19 9.34
C SER A 53 -37.67 32.74 9.84
N ASN A 54 -36.59 33.51 9.59
CA ASN A 54 -36.08 34.77 10.19
C ASN A 54 -34.71 34.39 10.82
N ALA A 55 -33.59 35.11 10.75
CA ALA A 55 -33.36 36.53 10.59
C ALA A 55 -31.97 36.80 9.96
N PHE A 56 -31.84 38.02 9.48
CA PHE A 56 -30.79 38.62 8.67
C PHE A 56 -29.85 39.46 9.57
N ASN A 57 -28.56 39.48 9.24
CA ASN A 57 -27.57 40.57 9.41
C ASN A 57 -27.05 41.05 10.78
N LEU A 58 -25.71 41.07 10.89
CA LEU A 58 -24.82 42.14 11.40
C LEU A 58 -23.37 41.68 11.12
N LEU A 59 -22.37 42.45 10.69
CA LEU A 59 -22.23 43.75 10.03
C LEU A 59 -20.75 43.82 9.58
N MET A 60 -20.47 44.54 8.49
CA MET A 60 -19.13 44.83 7.95
C MET A 60 -18.30 45.74 8.89
N ASN A 61 -16.96 45.60 8.86
CA ASN A 61 -16.00 46.70 8.57
C ASN A 61 -14.51 46.25 8.65
N SER A 62 -13.72 46.62 7.63
CA SER A 62 -12.23 46.52 7.55
C SER A 62 -11.54 47.79 8.12
N PRO A 63 -10.19 47.89 8.28
CA PRO A 63 -9.25 48.09 7.16
C PRO A 63 -7.79 47.52 7.32
N GLN A 64 -7.04 47.62 6.21
CA GLN A 64 -5.72 47.08 5.83
C GLN A 64 -4.48 47.59 6.60
N LYS A 65 -3.35 46.85 6.48
CA LYS A 65 -1.99 47.38 6.18
C LYS A 65 -0.96 46.30 5.74
N GLN A 66 -0.09 46.68 4.81
CA GLN A 66 1.14 46.04 4.28
C GLN A 66 2.30 47.08 4.39
N PRO A 67 3.64 46.79 4.31
CA PRO A 67 4.30 46.18 3.12
C PRO A 67 5.67 45.41 3.25
N ALA A 68 6.08 44.80 2.11
CA ALA A 68 7.43 44.58 1.50
C ALA A 68 8.56 43.77 2.23
N SER A 69 9.50 43.02 1.61
CA SER A 69 9.81 42.56 0.23
C SER A 69 10.92 41.46 0.21
N LYS A 70 10.75 40.46 -0.68
CA LYS A 70 11.69 39.57 -1.46
C LYS A 70 13.03 39.06 -0.89
N LYS A 71 13.21 37.72 -0.96
CA LYS A 71 14.35 37.02 -1.59
C LYS A 71 13.91 35.65 -2.14
N GLN A 72 14.50 35.27 -3.27
CA GLN A 72 14.10 34.18 -4.18
C GLN A 72 14.88 32.90 -3.82
N SER A 73 14.19 31.80 -3.52
CA SER A 73 14.78 30.45 -3.38
C SER A 73 13.76 29.42 -3.87
N ASN A 74 14.22 28.40 -4.59
CA ASN A 74 13.41 27.34 -5.19
C ASN A 74 12.42 26.73 -4.17
N PRO A 75 11.18 26.37 -4.58
CA PRO A 75 10.12 26.06 -3.63
C PRO A 75 10.31 24.66 -3.02
N ILE A 76 10.91 24.61 -1.84
CA ILE A 76 10.83 23.46 -0.93
C ILE A 76 9.38 23.35 -0.45
N LYS A 77 8.68 22.26 -0.77
CA LYS A 77 7.32 22.01 -0.28
C LYS A 77 7.39 21.64 1.21
N LYS A 78 7.05 22.60 2.08
CA LYS A 78 6.94 22.39 3.53
C LYS A 78 5.56 21.82 3.86
N TRP A 79 5.48 20.59 4.35
CA TRP A 79 4.23 20.01 4.84
C TRP A 79 4.23 20.09 6.37
N ARG A 80 3.29 20.85 6.95
CA ARG A 80 3.08 20.89 8.41
C ARG A 80 2.02 19.86 8.81
N THR A 81 2.34 19.07 9.83
CA THR A 81 1.39 18.24 10.57
C THR A 81 0.82 19.05 11.74
N GLU A 82 -0.36 19.66 11.56
CA GLU A 82 -1.31 19.93 12.64
C GLU A 82 -2.67 20.41 12.11
N THR A 83 -3.72 19.89 12.73
CA THR A 83 -5.14 19.98 12.43
C THR A 83 -5.69 21.41 12.44
N ILE A 84 -6.08 21.92 11.26
CA ILE A 84 -7.06 23.02 11.14
C ILE A 84 -8.01 22.65 10.00
N LEU A 85 -9.26 22.41 10.37
CA LEU A 85 -10.41 22.39 9.45
C LEU A 85 -10.43 23.73 8.71
N GLN A 86 -10.02 23.74 7.45
CA GLN A 86 -10.47 24.77 6.51
C GLN A 86 -11.57 24.13 5.68
N GLU A 87 -12.79 24.60 5.93
CA GLU A 87 -13.97 24.36 5.11
C GLU A 87 -13.64 24.69 3.65
N GLU A 88 -13.35 23.67 2.86
CA GLU A 88 -13.44 23.79 1.42
C GLU A 88 -14.91 24.03 1.09
N ARG A 89 -15.19 25.26 0.66
CA ARG A 89 -16.45 25.71 0.09
C ARG A 89 -17.05 24.59 -0.75
N ASN A 90 -18.21 24.09 -0.30
CA ASN A 90 -19.10 23.21 -1.05
C ASN A 90 -19.43 23.85 -2.40
N ILE A 91 -18.62 23.59 -3.40
CA ILE A 91 -19.06 23.63 -4.78
C ILE A 91 -19.89 22.35 -4.91
N PRO A 92 -21.20 22.42 -5.20
CA PRO A 92 -21.97 21.21 -5.41
C PRO A 92 -21.36 20.49 -6.61
N LEU A 93 -20.61 19.43 -6.33
CA LEU A 93 -20.21 18.44 -7.30
C LEU A 93 -21.50 17.80 -7.77
N ALA A 94 -22.07 18.36 -8.84
CA ALA A 94 -22.97 17.62 -9.69
C ALA A 94 -22.23 16.32 -10.03
N ARG A 95 -22.70 15.22 -9.41
CA ARG A 95 -22.38 13.88 -9.85
C ARG A 95 -22.81 13.80 -11.30
N ASN A 96 -21.89 14.06 -12.21
CA ASN A 96 -21.96 13.49 -13.54
C ASN A 96 -21.53 12.03 -13.38
N GLU A 97 -22.38 11.26 -12.69
CA GLU A 97 -22.49 9.84 -12.97
C GLU A 97 -22.77 9.76 -14.48
N PRO A 98 -22.03 8.93 -15.24
CA PRO A 98 -22.44 8.66 -16.61
C PRO A 98 -23.88 8.19 -16.55
N LYS A 99 -24.80 8.98 -17.11
CA LYS A 99 -26.18 8.55 -17.35
C LYS A 99 -26.11 7.45 -18.38
N PHE A 100 -25.81 6.24 -17.92
CA PHE A 100 -25.98 5.05 -18.72
C PHE A 100 -27.47 4.93 -18.97
N ASN A 101 -27.81 5.02 -20.26
CA ASN A 101 -29.15 4.85 -20.77
C ASN A 101 -29.64 3.48 -20.27
N ARG A 102 -30.53 3.46 -19.27
CA ARG A 102 -31.23 2.25 -18.82
C ARG A 102 -32.19 1.84 -19.93
N ASN A 103 -31.66 1.25 -20.99
CA ASN A 103 -32.41 0.26 -21.72
C ASN A 103 -32.38 -0.99 -20.83
N GLU A 104 -33.34 -1.07 -19.91
CA GLU A 104 -33.72 -2.32 -19.21
C GLU A 104 -34.26 -3.32 -20.24
N LYS A 105 -33.38 -3.86 -21.09
CA LYS A 105 -33.57 -5.22 -21.56
C LYS A 105 -33.23 -6.10 -20.37
N THR A 106 -34.19 -6.87 -19.88
CA THR A 106 -34.01 -7.93 -18.89
C THR A 106 -32.83 -8.79 -19.29
N LYS A 107 -31.65 -8.48 -18.74
CA LYS A 107 -30.39 -9.12 -19.08
C LYS A 107 -30.43 -10.44 -18.30
N GLN A 108 -30.67 -11.56 -19.00
CA GLN A 108 -30.66 -12.90 -18.40
C GLN A 108 -29.33 -13.08 -17.65
N GLN A 109 -29.37 -13.72 -16.49
CA GLN A 109 -28.16 -13.95 -15.69
C GLN A 109 -27.11 -14.65 -16.57
N PRO A 110 -25.83 -14.20 -16.56
CA PRO A 110 -24.77 -14.84 -17.31
C PRO A 110 -24.75 -16.33 -16.98
N SER A 111 -24.66 -17.17 -18.01
CA SER A 111 -24.57 -18.62 -17.84
C SER A 111 -23.59 -19.20 -18.86
N ILE A 112 -22.95 -20.31 -18.50
CA ILE A 112 -22.09 -21.07 -19.39
C ILE A 112 -22.62 -22.50 -19.46
N ALA A 113 -22.92 -22.98 -20.67
CA ALA A 113 -23.56 -24.28 -20.89
C ALA A 113 -24.83 -24.52 -20.03
N GLY A 114 -25.56 -23.44 -19.67
CA GLY A 114 -26.74 -23.49 -18.80
C GLY A 114 -26.45 -23.43 -17.30
N TYR A 115 -25.18 -23.42 -16.89
CA TYR A 115 -24.77 -23.30 -15.49
C TYR A 115 -24.65 -21.84 -15.07
N THR A 116 -25.20 -21.53 -13.89
CA THR A 116 -25.12 -20.21 -13.25
C THR A 116 -24.48 -20.26 -11.88
N ALA A 117 -24.45 -21.43 -11.23
CA ALA A 117 -23.85 -21.57 -9.90
C ALA A 117 -22.35 -21.85 -9.99
N LEU A 118 -21.56 -21.19 -9.13
CA LEU A 118 -20.11 -21.35 -9.07
C LEU A 118 -19.68 -22.82 -8.95
N SER A 119 -20.37 -23.61 -8.14
CA SER A 119 -20.05 -25.03 -7.94
C SER A 119 -20.20 -25.86 -9.20
N GLU A 120 -21.21 -25.56 -10.03
CA GLU A 120 -21.47 -26.27 -11.28
C GLU A 120 -20.43 -25.89 -12.34
N VAL A 121 -20.14 -24.60 -12.46
CA VAL A 121 -19.12 -24.11 -13.40
C VAL A 121 -17.73 -24.65 -13.05
N LYS A 122 -17.38 -24.71 -11.75
CA LYS A 122 -16.12 -25.33 -11.31
C LYS A 122 -16.04 -26.81 -11.66
N LEU A 123 -17.13 -27.55 -11.49
CA LEU A 123 -17.16 -28.98 -11.82
C LEU A 123 -16.99 -29.21 -13.33
N MET A 124 -17.66 -28.40 -14.15
CA MET A 124 -17.50 -28.40 -15.61
C MET A 124 -16.05 -28.08 -16.00
N LEU A 125 -15.44 -27.03 -15.44
CA LEU A 125 -14.04 -26.66 -15.71
C LEU A 125 -13.07 -27.78 -15.34
N ARG A 126 -13.30 -28.48 -14.22
CA ARG A 126 -12.49 -29.63 -13.81
C ARG A 126 -12.53 -30.74 -14.84
N GLU A 127 -13.72 -31.05 -15.34
CA GLU A 127 -13.90 -32.10 -16.35
C GLU A 127 -13.28 -31.69 -17.68
N TRP A 128 -13.43 -30.44 -18.11
CA TRP A 128 -12.79 -29.93 -19.33
C TRP A 128 -11.27 -29.95 -19.26
N ILE A 129 -10.69 -29.39 -18.21
CA ILE A 129 -9.23 -29.36 -18.02
C ILE A 129 -8.68 -30.79 -17.80
N GLY A 130 -9.45 -31.66 -17.15
CA GLY A 130 -9.07 -33.05 -16.89
C GLY A 130 -9.25 -34.02 -18.06
N SER A 131 -10.02 -33.66 -19.10
CA SER A 131 -10.40 -34.58 -20.19
C SER A 131 -9.59 -34.42 -21.47
N SER A 132 -8.81 -33.34 -21.61
CA SER A 132 -8.02 -33.07 -22.81
C SER A 132 -6.66 -32.48 -22.48
N ASP A 133 -5.65 -32.92 -23.23
CA ASP A 133 -4.31 -32.38 -23.15
C ASP A 133 -4.17 -31.02 -23.86
N GLU A 134 -5.18 -30.57 -24.59
CA GLU A 134 -5.22 -29.24 -25.20
C GLU A 134 -6.60 -28.59 -25.06
N PRO A 135 -6.68 -27.29 -24.74
CA PRO A 135 -7.93 -26.55 -24.70
C PRO A 135 -8.60 -26.51 -26.08
N ASN A 136 -9.82 -27.06 -26.16
CA ASN A 136 -10.71 -26.84 -27.28
C ASN A 136 -11.04 -25.35 -27.40
N GLN A 137 -10.72 -24.76 -28.55
CA GLN A 137 -10.90 -23.33 -28.79
C GLN A 137 -12.35 -22.86 -28.57
N ILE A 138 -13.34 -23.69 -28.92
CA ILE A 138 -14.76 -23.32 -28.79
C ILE A 138 -15.17 -23.19 -27.33
N ASP A 139 -14.79 -24.18 -26.51
CA ASP A 139 -15.10 -24.20 -25.07
C ASP A 139 -14.36 -23.09 -24.34
N PHE A 140 -13.14 -22.80 -24.80
CA PHE A 140 -12.29 -21.74 -24.27
C PHE A 140 -12.85 -20.34 -24.57
N ASP A 141 -13.28 -20.10 -25.81
CA ASP A 141 -13.94 -18.86 -26.22
C ASP A 141 -15.27 -18.68 -25.47
N LEU A 142 -16.02 -19.77 -25.25
CA LEU A 142 -17.26 -19.74 -24.46
C LEU A 142 -16.98 -19.32 -23.01
N PHE A 143 -15.91 -19.84 -22.41
CA PHE A 143 -15.48 -19.47 -21.06
C PHE A 143 -15.02 -18.02 -20.97
N GLN A 144 -14.20 -17.56 -21.92
CA GLN A 144 -13.78 -16.15 -21.97
C GLN A 144 -14.98 -15.20 -22.06
N ASN A 145 -15.93 -15.50 -22.95
CA ASN A 145 -17.16 -14.70 -23.10
C ASN A 145 -17.99 -14.69 -21.83
N TYR A 146 -18.11 -15.83 -21.14
CA TYR A 146 -18.81 -15.93 -19.86
C TYR A 146 -18.18 -15.04 -18.78
N LEU A 147 -16.84 -15.04 -18.67
CA LEU A 147 -16.13 -14.16 -17.72
C LEU A 147 -16.37 -12.68 -18.04
N ILE A 148 -16.32 -12.30 -19.32
CA ILE A 148 -16.62 -10.94 -19.79
C ILE A 148 -18.09 -10.56 -19.49
N GLU A 149 -19.04 -11.49 -19.65
CA GLU A 149 -20.44 -11.25 -19.27
C GLU A 149 -20.60 -11.07 -17.75
N LEU A 150 -19.92 -11.87 -16.93
CA LEU A 150 -19.92 -11.68 -15.48
C LEU A 150 -19.39 -10.30 -15.08
N LEU A 151 -18.34 -9.79 -15.74
CA LEU A 151 -17.86 -8.42 -15.54
C LEU A 151 -18.91 -7.37 -15.93
N ASN A 152 -19.61 -7.57 -17.05
CA ASN A 152 -20.74 -6.73 -17.46
C ASN A 152 -21.92 -6.72 -16.46
N PHE A 153 -21.98 -7.71 -15.58
CA PHE A 153 -22.95 -7.83 -14.49
C PHE A 153 -22.36 -7.46 -13.12
N TYR A 154 -21.17 -6.84 -13.08
CA TYR A 154 -20.47 -6.45 -11.86
C TYR A 154 -20.19 -7.61 -10.90
N ASN A 155 -20.03 -8.83 -11.44
CA ASN A 155 -19.72 -10.02 -10.66
C ASN A 155 -18.23 -10.39 -10.76
N ALA A 156 -17.36 -9.43 -10.44
CA ALA A 156 -15.91 -9.59 -10.50
C ALA A 156 -15.40 -10.68 -9.54
N GLU A 157 -16.09 -10.91 -8.42
CA GLU A 157 -15.76 -11.98 -7.49
C GLU A 157 -15.89 -13.37 -8.13
N MET A 158 -16.99 -13.63 -8.84
CA MET A 158 -17.18 -14.92 -9.50
C MET A 158 -16.15 -15.12 -10.61
N VAL A 159 -15.82 -14.06 -11.36
CA VAL A 159 -14.73 -14.09 -12.35
C VAL A 159 -13.43 -14.51 -11.70
N HIS A 160 -13.06 -13.88 -10.58
CA HIS A 160 -11.86 -14.24 -9.82
C HIS A 160 -11.88 -15.69 -9.34
N GLN A 161 -12.98 -16.13 -8.72
CA GLN A 161 -13.09 -17.50 -8.20
C GLN A 161 -12.96 -18.56 -9.30
N LEU A 162 -13.37 -18.25 -10.53
CA LEU A 162 -13.27 -19.14 -11.68
C LEU A 162 -11.86 -19.12 -12.29
N LEU A 163 -11.23 -17.95 -12.41
CA LEU A 163 -9.84 -17.82 -12.86
C LEU A 163 -8.88 -18.55 -11.91
N ASN A 164 -8.99 -18.31 -10.61
CA ASN A 164 -8.16 -18.98 -9.59
C ASN A 164 -8.35 -20.50 -9.60
N TYR A 165 -9.61 -20.95 -9.68
CA TYR A 165 -9.90 -22.37 -9.72
C TYR A 165 -9.23 -23.03 -10.93
N SER A 166 -9.30 -22.37 -12.09
CA SER A 166 -8.70 -22.85 -13.32
C SER A 166 -7.17 -22.89 -13.21
N LEU A 167 -6.52 -21.83 -12.72
CA LEU A 167 -5.07 -21.79 -12.48
C LEU A 167 -4.62 -22.91 -11.53
N LEU A 168 -5.36 -23.14 -10.45
CA LEU A 168 -5.07 -24.24 -9.52
C LEU A 168 -5.16 -25.60 -10.21
N GLN A 169 -6.16 -25.83 -11.08
CA GLN A 169 -6.24 -27.09 -11.85
C GLN A 169 -5.05 -27.22 -12.81
N LEU A 170 -4.64 -26.14 -13.49
CA LEU A 170 -3.51 -26.16 -14.41
C LEU A 170 -2.18 -26.45 -13.71
N ASN A 171 -1.93 -25.85 -12.54
CA ASN A 171 -0.71 -26.10 -11.76
C ASN A 171 -0.61 -27.54 -11.24
N THR A 172 -1.74 -28.24 -11.11
CA THR A 172 -1.74 -29.68 -10.75
C THR A 172 -1.46 -30.61 -11.92
N GLN A 173 -1.46 -30.10 -13.16
CA GLN A 173 -1.21 -30.86 -14.38
C GLN A 173 0.15 -30.49 -14.98
N THR A 174 0.86 -31.45 -15.58
CA THR A 174 2.16 -31.22 -16.23
C THR A 174 2.04 -30.65 -17.64
N ASN A 175 0.91 -30.03 -17.99
CA ASN A 175 0.55 -29.77 -19.38
C ASN A 175 0.90 -28.33 -19.82
N ILE A 176 1.94 -28.24 -20.65
CA ILE A 176 2.49 -26.97 -21.15
C ILE A 176 1.51 -26.25 -22.10
N ASN A 177 0.64 -26.99 -22.80
CA ASN A 177 -0.22 -26.45 -23.87
C ASN A 177 -1.36 -25.58 -23.33
N TRP A 178 -1.77 -25.79 -22.08
CA TRP A 178 -2.81 -25.00 -21.44
C TRP A 178 -2.32 -23.62 -20.98
N ASN A 179 -1.06 -23.50 -20.57
CA ASN A 179 -0.53 -22.29 -19.94
C ASN A 179 -0.59 -21.07 -20.87
N GLU A 180 -0.16 -21.21 -22.13
CA GLU A 180 -0.17 -20.10 -23.10
C GLU A 180 -1.59 -19.63 -23.40
N LYS A 181 -2.52 -20.57 -23.65
CA LYS A 181 -3.92 -20.21 -23.91
C LYS A 181 -4.58 -19.59 -22.68
N PHE A 182 -4.31 -20.13 -21.49
CA PHE A 182 -4.85 -19.58 -20.25
C PHE A 182 -4.33 -18.19 -19.94
N GLN A 183 -3.05 -17.93 -20.21
CA GLN A 183 -2.48 -16.59 -20.11
C GLN A 183 -3.19 -15.61 -21.05
N ASN A 184 -3.43 -16.00 -22.32
CA ASN A 184 -4.18 -15.17 -23.27
C ASN A 184 -5.61 -14.84 -22.79
N LEU A 185 -6.29 -15.79 -22.13
CA LEU A 185 -7.61 -15.56 -21.53
C LEU A 185 -7.55 -14.58 -20.36
N ILE A 186 -6.55 -14.71 -19.49
CA ILE A 186 -6.31 -13.76 -18.40
C ILE A 186 -6.10 -12.37 -18.98
N ASP A 187 -5.23 -12.24 -19.98
CA ASP A 187 -4.92 -10.95 -20.62
C ASP A 187 -6.16 -10.33 -21.28
N ALA A 188 -7.02 -11.13 -21.92
CA ALA A 188 -8.27 -10.68 -22.53
C ALA A 188 -9.27 -10.16 -21.47
N VAL A 189 -9.47 -10.93 -20.39
CA VAL A 189 -10.36 -10.55 -19.28
C VAL A 189 -9.84 -9.31 -18.57
N GLN A 190 -8.53 -9.23 -18.32
CA GLN A 190 -7.88 -8.07 -17.73
C GLN A 190 -8.02 -6.82 -18.61
N THR A 191 -7.79 -6.96 -19.92
CA THR A 191 -7.96 -5.86 -20.88
C THR A 191 -9.40 -5.33 -20.84
N TYR A 192 -10.38 -6.23 -20.82
CA TYR A 192 -11.79 -5.85 -20.73
C TYR A 192 -12.13 -5.16 -19.40
N PHE A 193 -11.61 -5.70 -18.29
CA PHE A 193 -11.77 -5.10 -16.97
C PHE A 193 -11.22 -3.67 -16.94
N ARG A 194 -10.00 -3.45 -17.46
CA ARG A 194 -9.39 -2.11 -17.55
C ARG A 194 -10.22 -1.16 -18.42
N GLN A 195 -10.83 -1.63 -19.51
CA GLN A 195 -11.70 -0.80 -20.34
C GLN A 195 -13.00 -0.41 -19.62
N MET A 196 -13.60 -1.33 -18.86
CA MET A 196 -14.86 -1.08 -18.12
C MET A 196 -14.67 -0.17 -16.90
N TYR A 197 -13.64 -0.45 -16.10
CA TYR A 197 -13.42 0.20 -14.81
C TYR A 197 -12.40 1.34 -14.88
N GLY A 198 -11.68 1.45 -16.00
CA GLY A 198 -10.58 2.36 -16.24
C GLY A 198 -9.28 1.88 -15.59
N ASP A 199 -8.13 2.32 -16.11
CA ASP A 199 -6.89 2.39 -15.33
C ASP A 199 -7.06 3.48 -14.25
N ARG A 200 -7.87 3.21 -13.22
CA ARG A 200 -7.95 4.09 -12.07
C ARG A 200 -6.67 3.94 -11.27
N LYS A 201 -5.68 4.76 -11.61
CA LYS A 201 -4.52 5.00 -10.74
C LYS A 201 -5.05 5.34 -9.35
N MET A 202 -4.67 4.54 -8.35
CA MET A 202 -5.01 4.75 -6.95
C MET A 202 -4.71 6.20 -6.58
N LYS A 203 -5.62 6.88 -5.88
CA LYS A 203 -5.39 8.26 -5.44
C LYS A 203 -4.65 8.28 -4.10
N LEU A 204 -3.89 9.35 -3.83
CA LEU A 204 -3.15 9.52 -2.58
C LEU A 204 -4.02 9.31 -1.32
N LYS A 205 -5.22 9.89 -1.27
CA LYS A 205 -6.15 9.76 -0.13
C LYS A 205 -6.69 8.33 0.04
N GLU A 206 -6.82 7.60 -1.07
CA GLU A 206 -7.25 6.20 -1.05
C GLU A 206 -6.14 5.32 -0.49
N LEU A 207 -4.90 5.49 -0.97
CA LEU A 207 -3.72 4.83 -0.41
C LEU A 207 -3.59 5.05 1.09
N GLU A 208 -3.66 6.30 1.55
CA GLU A 208 -3.63 6.65 2.98
C GLU A 208 -4.75 5.98 3.79
N SER A 209 -5.96 5.91 3.21
CA SER A 209 -7.09 5.24 3.84
C SER A 209 -6.89 3.73 3.96
N HIS A 210 -6.28 3.07 2.98
CA HIS A 210 -5.97 1.65 3.06
C HIS A 210 -4.91 1.39 4.14
N LEU A 211 -3.83 2.18 4.13
CA LEU A 211 -2.73 2.07 5.09
C LEU A 211 -3.14 2.33 6.54
N SER A 212 -4.27 3.01 6.77
CA SER A 212 -4.81 3.21 8.11
C SER A 212 -5.27 1.91 8.81
N ASN A 213 -5.38 0.80 8.08
CA ASN A 213 -5.70 -0.52 8.63
C ASN A 213 -4.46 -1.34 9.03
N VAL A 214 -3.23 -0.87 8.77
CA VAL A 214 -2.02 -1.59 9.17
C VAL A 214 -1.92 -1.58 10.71
N GLU A 215 -1.79 -2.77 11.30
CA GLU A 215 -1.63 -2.90 12.75
C GLU A 215 -0.27 -2.37 13.22
N ASN A 216 -0.28 -1.73 14.39
CA ASN A 216 0.87 -1.11 15.01
C ASN A 216 1.51 -2.04 16.06
N PHE A 217 2.76 -1.76 16.43
CA PHE A 217 3.47 -2.48 17.48
C PHE A 217 2.69 -2.50 18.80
N SER A 218 2.41 -3.68 19.32
CA SER A 218 1.85 -3.88 20.65
C SER A 218 2.88 -3.63 21.76
N ASN A 219 4.14 -4.02 21.52
CA ASN A 219 5.26 -3.87 22.44
C ASN A 219 6.54 -3.41 21.72
N ALA A 220 6.59 -2.11 21.39
CA ALA A 220 7.72 -1.52 20.68
C ALA A 220 9.03 -1.54 21.49
N LYS A 221 10.12 -2.03 20.87
CA LYS A 221 11.47 -2.06 21.44
C LYS A 221 12.17 -0.73 21.24
N GLU A 222 12.24 0.05 22.32
CA GLU A 222 12.85 1.38 22.32
C GLU A 222 14.31 1.38 21.84
N TYR A 223 15.09 0.35 22.18
CA TYR A 223 16.51 0.26 21.82
C TYR A 223 16.75 -0.01 20.33
N LEU A 224 15.70 -0.36 19.58
CA LEU A 224 15.69 -0.48 18.12
C LEU A 224 15.06 0.75 17.45
N GLU A 225 14.66 1.76 18.22
CA GLU A 225 13.86 2.91 17.75
C GLU A 225 12.58 2.47 16.99
N GLN A 226 11.89 1.42 17.46
CA GLN A 226 10.67 0.94 16.81
C GLN A 226 9.51 1.92 16.97
N TYR A 227 9.05 2.47 15.84
CA TYR A 227 7.79 3.18 15.70
C TYR A 227 7.22 2.91 14.31
N MET A 228 5.90 2.92 14.18
CA MET A 228 5.26 2.75 12.88
C MET A 228 5.33 4.07 12.09
N THR A 229 5.83 4.01 10.85
CA THR A 229 5.65 5.09 9.87
C THR A 229 4.17 5.40 9.74
N THR A 230 3.74 6.66 9.86
CA THR A 230 2.31 6.96 9.82
C THR A 230 1.74 6.70 8.41
N PRO A 231 0.47 6.28 8.28
CA PRO A 231 -0.19 6.08 6.99
C PRO A 231 -0.05 7.28 6.06
N HIS A 232 -0.19 8.48 6.62
CA HIS A 232 -0.04 9.75 5.92
C HIS A 232 1.36 9.94 5.32
N LEU A 233 2.39 9.63 6.09
CA LEU A 233 3.79 9.74 5.66
C LEU A 233 4.11 8.69 4.59
N ALA A 234 3.75 7.44 4.85
CA ALA A 234 3.96 6.34 3.93
C ALA A 234 3.25 6.58 2.58
N ALA A 235 1.98 6.96 2.61
CA ALA A 235 1.22 7.29 1.41
C ALA A 235 1.90 8.39 0.60
N ARG A 236 2.32 9.50 1.24
CA ARG A 236 3.01 10.58 0.54
C ARG A 236 4.35 10.18 -0.02
N MET A 237 5.14 9.42 0.73
CA MET A 237 6.46 8.97 0.33
C MET A 237 6.37 8.09 -0.92
N ILE A 238 5.60 7.01 -0.85
CA ILE A 238 5.49 6.02 -1.93
C ILE A 238 4.72 6.59 -3.13
N TYR A 239 3.65 7.37 -2.90
CA TYR A 239 2.94 8.03 -3.99
C TYR A 239 3.82 9.06 -4.71
N THR A 240 4.71 9.76 -4.00
CA THR A 240 5.67 10.68 -4.63
C THR A 240 6.69 9.91 -5.46
N ALA A 241 7.25 8.82 -4.92
CA ALA A 241 8.16 7.95 -5.66
C ALA A 241 7.52 7.44 -6.96
N GLN A 242 6.25 7.00 -6.90
CA GLN A 242 5.54 6.55 -8.10
C GLN A 242 5.21 7.71 -9.06
N THR A 243 4.54 8.75 -8.59
CA THR A 243 3.97 9.76 -9.50
C THR A 243 4.97 10.76 -10.07
N GLN A 244 6.10 10.98 -9.41
CA GLN A 244 7.12 11.93 -9.88
C GLN A 244 8.31 11.24 -10.54
N TYR A 245 8.58 9.99 -10.20
CA TYR A 245 9.81 9.30 -10.63
C TYR A 245 9.58 7.91 -11.25
N ASP A 246 8.37 7.35 -11.15
CA ASP A 246 8.04 6.01 -11.67
C ASP A 246 8.93 4.88 -11.10
N ASP A 247 9.32 5.05 -9.83
CA ASP A 247 10.27 4.20 -9.12
C ASP A 247 9.60 3.04 -8.32
N ILE A 248 8.28 2.83 -8.45
CA ILE A 248 7.51 1.82 -7.67
C ILE A 248 6.80 0.79 -8.55
N GLU A 249 5.94 1.21 -9.48
CA GLU A 249 5.12 0.33 -10.30
C GLU A 249 5.98 -0.59 -11.19
N SER A 250 5.71 -1.89 -11.15
CA SER A 250 6.48 -2.94 -11.85
C SER A 250 7.98 -2.93 -11.50
N ARG A 251 8.34 -2.42 -10.31
CA ARG A 251 9.72 -2.42 -9.81
C ARG A 251 9.90 -3.46 -8.72
N SER A 252 11.12 -3.98 -8.65
CA SER A 252 11.61 -4.73 -7.50
C SER A 252 12.10 -3.75 -6.42
N LEU A 253 11.74 -4.01 -5.16
CA LEU A 253 12.08 -3.14 -4.03
C LEU A 253 12.75 -3.89 -2.89
N ILE A 254 13.50 -3.14 -2.09
CA ILE A 254 13.96 -3.56 -0.76
C ILE A 254 13.46 -2.54 0.27
N ASP A 255 12.91 -3.01 1.38
CA ASP A 255 12.54 -2.20 2.54
C ASP A 255 13.50 -2.49 3.71
N LEU A 256 14.40 -1.56 4.01
CA LEU A 256 15.39 -1.72 5.09
C LEU A 256 14.83 -1.20 6.42
N GLY A 257 14.64 -2.11 7.38
CA GLY A 257 13.92 -1.84 8.62
C GLY A 257 12.42 -1.85 8.41
N ILE A 258 11.90 -2.92 7.79
CA ILE A 258 10.50 -3.04 7.35
C ILE A 258 9.49 -2.82 8.49
N GLY A 259 9.84 -3.18 9.73
CA GLY A 259 8.99 -2.92 10.90
C GLY A 259 7.61 -3.56 10.78
N THR A 260 6.55 -2.75 10.72
CA THR A 260 5.17 -3.24 10.56
C THR A 260 4.78 -3.58 9.11
N GLY A 261 5.64 -3.29 8.13
CA GLY A 261 5.35 -3.46 6.70
C GLY A 261 4.72 -2.24 6.03
N MET A 262 4.56 -1.11 6.73
CA MET A 262 3.82 0.06 6.22
C MET A 262 4.28 0.55 4.84
N LEU A 263 5.59 0.68 4.60
CA LEU A 263 6.12 1.17 3.33
C LEU A 263 6.06 0.10 2.23
N SER A 264 6.34 -1.16 2.58
CA SER A 264 6.20 -2.31 1.69
C SER A 264 4.76 -2.51 1.20
N ILE A 265 3.78 -2.51 2.11
CA ILE A 265 2.35 -2.62 1.79
C ILE A 265 1.93 -1.45 0.89
N ALA A 266 2.35 -0.23 1.20
CA ALA A 266 2.06 0.94 0.36
C ALA A 266 2.61 0.78 -1.05
N SER A 267 3.79 0.18 -1.19
CA SER A 267 4.44 -0.05 -2.49
C SER A 267 3.71 -1.11 -3.31
N CYS A 268 3.33 -2.24 -2.71
CA CYS A 268 2.54 -3.28 -3.38
C CYS A 268 1.14 -2.78 -3.77
N LEU A 269 0.51 -1.92 -2.95
CA LEU A 269 -0.76 -1.27 -3.30
C LEU A 269 -0.65 -0.32 -4.51
N LEU A 270 0.56 0.14 -4.83
CA LEU A 270 0.89 0.88 -6.06
C LEU A 270 1.59 0.00 -7.11
N ASN A 271 1.33 -1.31 -7.11
CA ASN A 271 1.81 -2.26 -8.12
C ASN A 271 3.34 -2.47 -8.13
N ALA A 272 4.03 -2.37 -6.99
CA ALA A 272 5.37 -2.95 -6.91
C ALA A 272 5.35 -4.43 -7.30
N ASP A 273 6.33 -4.87 -8.08
CA ASP A 273 6.43 -6.25 -8.58
C ASP A 273 6.74 -7.21 -7.43
N HIS A 274 7.77 -6.87 -6.65
CA HIS A 274 8.18 -7.64 -5.48
C HIS A 274 8.92 -6.77 -4.46
N VAL A 275 8.80 -7.08 -3.17
CA VAL A 275 9.49 -6.38 -2.08
C VAL A 275 10.24 -7.37 -1.19
N PHE A 276 11.52 -7.14 -0.96
CA PHE A 276 12.29 -7.84 0.07
C PHE A 276 12.38 -6.97 1.34
N GLY A 277 11.69 -7.39 2.39
CA GLY A 277 11.63 -6.70 3.67
C GLY A 277 12.67 -7.21 4.66
N PHE A 278 13.54 -6.33 5.15
CA PHE A 278 14.57 -6.70 6.12
C PHE A 278 14.28 -6.09 7.50
N ASP A 279 14.29 -6.90 8.56
CA ASP A 279 14.32 -6.43 9.94
C ASP A 279 15.20 -7.32 10.82
N CYS A 280 15.76 -6.76 11.89
CA CYS A 280 16.53 -7.54 12.86
C CYS A 280 15.65 -8.25 13.89
N ASP A 281 14.43 -7.75 14.09
CA ASP A 281 13.52 -8.20 15.12
C ASP A 281 12.46 -9.19 14.60
N LEU A 282 12.49 -10.43 15.10
CA LEU A 282 11.49 -11.45 14.76
C LEU A 282 10.08 -11.08 15.19
N ASP A 283 9.90 -10.33 16.29
CA ASP A 283 8.55 -9.93 16.71
C ASP A 283 7.96 -8.90 15.73
N ALA A 284 8.81 -8.01 15.19
CA ALA A 284 8.41 -7.06 14.15
C ALA A 284 8.05 -7.80 12.84
N LEU A 285 8.88 -8.76 12.42
CA LEU A 285 8.58 -9.58 11.24
C LEU A 285 7.29 -10.41 11.42
N GLY A 286 7.05 -10.96 12.61
CA GLY A 286 5.81 -11.66 12.93
C GLY A 286 4.57 -10.77 12.81
N LEU A 287 4.65 -9.54 13.31
CA LEU A 287 3.58 -8.53 13.12
C LEU A 287 3.43 -8.13 11.65
N CYS A 288 4.55 -7.91 10.95
CA CYS A 288 4.56 -7.60 9.52
C CYS A 288 3.86 -8.69 8.71
N GLN A 289 4.11 -9.96 9.02
CA GLN A 289 3.46 -11.09 8.34
C GLN A 289 1.93 -11.05 8.52
N LEU A 290 1.43 -10.70 9.72
CA LEU A 290 0.00 -10.55 9.97
C LEU A 290 -0.60 -9.42 9.12
N ASN A 291 0.09 -8.27 9.05
CA ASN A 291 -0.32 -7.15 8.20
C ASN A 291 -0.31 -7.54 6.72
N ILE A 292 0.76 -8.17 6.23
CA ILE A 292 0.86 -8.64 4.83
C ILE A 292 -0.33 -9.56 4.50
N LYS A 293 -0.69 -10.43 5.44
CA LYS A 293 -1.82 -11.35 5.30
C LYS A 293 -3.19 -10.68 5.29
N GLU A 294 -3.40 -9.67 6.14
CA GLU A 294 -4.63 -8.90 6.11
C GLU A 294 -4.83 -8.14 4.79
N PHE A 295 -3.72 -7.76 4.14
CA PHE A 295 -3.72 -7.10 2.84
C PHE A 295 -3.62 -8.07 1.65
N GLU A 296 -3.54 -9.38 1.89
CA GLU A 296 -3.45 -10.42 0.86
C GLU A 296 -2.22 -10.22 -0.06
N LEU A 297 -1.04 -10.00 0.53
CA LEU A 297 0.23 -9.64 -0.15
C LEU A 297 1.38 -10.66 0.03
N GLU A 298 1.09 -11.89 0.48
CA GLU A 298 2.09 -12.87 0.90
C GLU A 298 3.06 -13.32 -0.20
N SER A 299 2.67 -13.27 -1.47
CA SER A 299 3.56 -13.64 -2.57
C SER A 299 4.19 -12.43 -3.26
N SER A 300 3.98 -11.23 -2.74
CA SER A 300 4.62 -10.00 -3.21
C SER A 300 5.69 -9.49 -2.25
N ILE A 301 5.71 -9.98 -1.01
CA ILE A 301 6.61 -9.49 0.04
C ILE A 301 7.29 -10.66 0.76
N ASP A 302 8.61 -10.77 0.58
CA ASP A 302 9.44 -11.72 1.31
C ASP A 302 10.05 -11.05 2.56
N LEU A 303 9.96 -11.73 3.70
CA LEU A 303 10.52 -11.27 4.97
C LEU A 303 11.85 -11.94 5.28
N ILE A 304 12.88 -11.14 5.52
CA ILE A 304 14.24 -11.60 5.78
C ILE A 304 14.72 -11.04 7.11
N GLN A 305 15.04 -11.94 8.04
CA GLN A 305 15.68 -11.53 9.28
C GLN A 305 17.16 -11.19 9.04
N ALA A 306 17.52 -9.93 9.23
CA ALA A 306 18.89 -9.47 9.07
C ALA A 306 19.24 -8.35 10.04
N ASP A 307 20.44 -8.42 10.61
CA ASP A 307 20.97 -7.37 11.46
C ASP A 307 21.94 -6.47 10.67
N LEU A 308 21.41 -5.38 10.10
CA LEU A 308 22.17 -4.40 9.32
C LEU A 308 23.21 -3.63 10.14
N ARG A 309 23.23 -3.82 11.47
CA ARG A 309 24.28 -3.28 12.34
C ARG A 309 25.61 -4.01 12.17
N ARG A 310 25.58 -5.27 11.75
CA ARG A 310 26.77 -6.11 11.62
C ARG A 310 27.46 -5.86 10.27
N MET A 311 28.79 -5.91 10.25
CA MET A 311 29.61 -5.61 9.05
C MET A 311 29.45 -6.64 7.93
N SER A 312 29.06 -7.87 8.25
CA SER A 312 28.87 -8.95 7.29
C SER A 312 27.47 -9.53 7.45
N LEU A 313 26.59 -9.20 6.52
CA LEU A 313 25.38 -9.98 6.34
C LEU A 313 25.78 -11.35 5.77
N PRO A 314 25.13 -12.46 6.18
CA PRO A 314 25.38 -13.79 5.62
C PRO A 314 24.81 -13.95 4.20
N ILE A 315 24.79 -12.86 3.44
CA ILE A 315 24.11 -12.71 2.16
C ILE A 315 25.10 -12.09 1.18
N ASP A 316 25.25 -12.72 0.02
CA ASP A 316 26.01 -12.15 -1.09
C ASP A 316 25.22 -10.96 -1.67
N LEU A 317 25.59 -9.75 -1.27
CA LEU A 317 24.96 -8.50 -1.71
C LEU A 317 25.00 -8.32 -3.24
N ASN A 318 25.89 -9.03 -3.95
CA ASN A 318 25.92 -8.98 -5.42
C ASN A 318 24.76 -9.75 -6.05
N ARG A 319 24.13 -10.67 -5.31
CA ARG A 319 23.00 -11.47 -5.77
C ARG A 319 21.65 -10.85 -5.43
N ILE A 320 21.62 -9.88 -4.52
CA ILE A 320 20.40 -9.18 -4.12
C ILE A 320 20.56 -7.72 -4.53
N LYS A 321 20.04 -7.39 -5.72
CA LYS A 321 19.91 -6.02 -6.19
C LYS A 321 18.49 -5.79 -6.66
N THR A 322 17.94 -4.63 -6.32
CA THR A 322 16.60 -4.22 -6.73
C THR A 322 16.62 -2.83 -7.34
N ASP A 323 15.59 -2.48 -8.09
CA ASP A 323 15.48 -1.18 -8.76
C ASP A 323 15.52 -0.03 -7.74
N THR A 324 14.74 -0.19 -6.67
CA THR A 324 14.52 0.84 -5.66
C THR A 324 14.73 0.29 -4.25
N VAL A 325 15.34 1.09 -3.37
CA VAL A 325 15.38 0.82 -1.92
C VAL A 325 14.55 1.89 -1.20
N ILE A 326 13.67 1.47 -0.31
CA ILE A 326 12.88 2.36 0.55
C ILE A 326 13.24 2.09 2.01
N MET A 327 13.21 3.13 2.86
CA MET A 327 13.46 2.95 4.29
C MET A 327 13.00 4.14 5.14
N ASN A 328 12.66 3.84 6.38
CA ASN A 328 12.57 4.81 7.49
C ASN A 328 13.53 4.35 8.60
N PRO A 329 14.84 4.59 8.45
CA PRO A 329 15.84 3.98 9.31
C PRO A 329 15.79 4.55 10.74
N PRO A 330 16.29 3.80 11.74
CA PRO A 330 16.53 4.36 13.07
C PRO A 330 17.49 5.56 12.96
N PHE A 331 17.23 6.64 13.70
CA PHE A 331 17.99 7.88 13.56
C PHE A 331 19.26 7.94 14.44
N GLY A 332 19.52 6.92 15.26
CA GLY A 332 20.69 6.87 16.14
C GLY A 332 20.70 7.95 17.21
N THR A 333 19.52 8.33 17.74
CA THR A 333 19.38 9.41 18.73
C THR A 333 19.91 9.08 20.12
N LYS A 334 20.11 7.80 20.45
CA LYS A 334 20.49 7.36 21.80
C LYS A 334 21.75 6.49 21.75
N PRO A 335 22.82 6.85 22.48
CA PRO A 335 23.86 5.89 22.81
C PRO A 335 23.24 4.88 23.79
N PHE A 336 23.09 3.63 23.37
CA PHE A 336 22.75 2.56 24.29
C PHE A 336 24.06 2.01 24.86
N SER A 337 24.31 2.27 26.15
CA SER A 337 25.26 1.49 26.95
C SER A 337 24.43 0.56 27.82
N THR A 338 24.36 -0.72 27.49
CA THR A 338 24.01 -1.73 28.50
C THR A 338 25.28 -2.33 29.04
N SER A 339 25.61 -1.89 30.24
CA SER A 339 26.43 -2.63 31.19
C SER A 339 25.77 -3.99 31.46
N THR A 340 26.23 -5.04 30.79
CA THR A 340 26.20 -6.43 31.27
C THR A 340 27.11 -7.26 30.38
N GLU A 341 28.35 -7.44 30.85
CA GLU A 341 29.29 -8.57 30.75
C GLU A 341 29.34 -9.54 29.56
N ASN A 342 28.57 -9.38 28.48
CA ASN A 342 28.70 -10.20 27.27
C ASN A 342 28.75 -9.30 26.03
N GLN A 343 29.72 -9.61 25.17
CA GLN A 343 30.21 -8.83 24.04
C GLN A 343 29.13 -8.55 22.99
N ASP A 344 28.95 -7.26 22.68
CA ASP A 344 28.67 -6.65 21.37
C ASP A 344 28.16 -5.22 21.64
N GLU A 345 29.05 -4.33 22.12
CA GLU A 345 28.76 -2.90 22.19
C GLU A 345 28.66 -2.35 20.77
N LEU A 346 27.44 -2.31 20.23
CA LEU A 346 27.22 -1.69 18.94
C LEU A 346 26.64 -0.29 19.10
N CYS A 347 27.45 0.70 18.74
CA CYS A 347 27.07 2.10 18.77
C CYS A 347 25.94 2.35 17.75
N LEU A 348 24.78 2.79 18.23
CA LEU A 348 23.68 3.23 17.35
C LEU A 348 23.92 4.61 16.73
N SER A 349 25.03 5.29 17.05
CA SER A 349 25.35 6.59 16.46
C SER A 349 25.67 6.43 14.98
N GLY A 350 24.94 7.16 14.13
CA GLY A 350 25.10 7.08 12.67
C GLY A 350 24.56 5.79 12.05
N ILE A 351 23.68 5.06 12.75
CA ILE A 351 23.05 3.84 12.21
C ILE A 351 22.25 4.13 10.93
N ASP A 352 21.66 5.31 10.80
CA ASP A 352 21.00 5.77 9.57
C ASP A 352 21.96 5.82 8.37
N MET A 353 23.23 6.17 8.61
CA MET A 353 24.27 6.16 7.58
C MET A 353 24.74 4.74 7.23
N HIS A 354 24.69 3.80 8.17
CA HIS A 354 24.93 2.38 7.87
C HIS A 354 23.84 1.81 6.96
N PHE A 355 22.57 2.09 7.27
CA PHE A 355 21.43 1.74 6.41
C PHE A 355 21.60 2.36 5.02
N LEU A 356 21.96 3.64 4.93
CA LEU A 356 22.19 4.30 3.64
C LEU A 356 23.34 3.67 2.84
N ASN A 357 24.42 3.24 3.50
CA ASN A 357 25.51 2.55 2.82
C ASN A 357 25.11 1.15 2.30
N TYR A 358 24.23 0.43 3.01
CA TYR A 358 23.64 -0.81 2.50
C TYR A 358 22.70 -0.53 1.33
N ALA A 359 21.80 0.44 1.47
CA ALA A 359 20.87 0.83 0.42
C ALA A 359 21.59 1.17 -0.90
N ARG A 360 22.73 1.88 -0.82
CA ARG A 360 23.57 2.19 -2.00
C ARG A 360 24.13 0.95 -2.71
N GLN A 361 24.43 -0.12 -1.97
CA GLN A 361 24.96 -1.35 -2.55
C GLN A 361 23.87 -2.22 -3.17
N LEU A 362 22.64 -2.08 -2.67
CA LEU A 362 21.48 -2.89 -3.04
C LEU A 362 20.63 -2.24 -4.16
N ALA A 363 20.52 -0.91 -4.19
CA ALA A 363 19.76 -0.17 -5.19
C ALA A 363 20.49 -0.12 -6.53
N GLN A 364 19.76 -0.38 -7.62
CA GLN A 364 20.24 -0.15 -8.99
C GLN A 364 20.00 1.28 -9.44
N HIS A 365 18.85 1.88 -9.08
CA HIS A 365 18.45 3.18 -9.60
C HIS A 365 18.21 4.22 -8.51
N SER A 366 17.39 3.90 -7.51
CA SER A 366 16.90 4.92 -6.57
C SER A 366 16.85 4.44 -5.12
N ILE A 367 17.02 5.40 -4.20
CA ILE A 367 16.86 5.19 -2.76
C ILE A 367 15.96 6.28 -2.20
N TYR A 368 14.97 5.89 -1.41
CA TYR A 368 14.09 6.80 -0.69
C TYR A 368 14.26 6.61 0.81
N SER A 369 14.69 7.67 1.51
CA SER A 369 15.01 7.59 2.93
C SER A 369 14.56 8.83 3.70
N LEU A 370 14.36 8.64 5.00
CA LEU A 370 14.05 9.67 5.96
C LEU A 370 15.26 9.91 6.87
N HIS A 371 15.74 11.16 6.94
CA HIS A 371 16.87 11.53 7.80
C HIS A 371 16.61 12.84 8.53
N LYS A 372 17.15 13.01 9.74
CA LYS A 372 16.98 14.28 10.49
C LYS A 372 17.47 15.47 9.66
N THR A 373 16.70 16.55 9.65
CA THR A 373 17.14 17.78 8.96
C THR A 373 18.47 18.31 9.51
N SER A 374 18.74 18.10 10.80
CA SER A 374 20.00 18.52 11.42
C SER A 374 21.25 17.80 10.89
N THR A 375 21.10 16.64 10.24
CA THR A 375 22.22 15.87 9.66
C THR A 375 22.35 16.05 8.15
N ARG A 376 21.51 16.91 7.53
CA ARG A 376 21.46 17.17 6.09
C ARG A 376 22.84 17.42 5.47
N ASP A 377 23.64 18.33 6.04
CA ASP A 377 24.95 18.68 5.48
C ASP A 377 25.92 17.49 5.44
N HIS A 378 25.85 16.62 6.45
CA HIS A 378 26.63 15.38 6.48
C HIS A 378 26.20 14.43 5.37
N ILE A 379 24.89 14.29 5.15
CA ILE A 379 24.31 13.43 4.12
C ILE A 379 24.66 13.93 2.72
N TYR A 380 24.58 15.25 2.47
CA TYR A 380 25.03 15.83 1.19
C TYR A 380 26.50 15.55 0.92
N LYS A 381 27.37 15.71 1.92
CA LYS A 381 28.80 15.39 1.78
C LYS A 381 29.00 13.92 1.42
N LYS A 382 28.31 13.01 2.12
CA LYS A 382 28.41 11.57 1.88
C LYS A 382 27.84 11.14 0.53
N ALA A 383 26.70 11.67 0.13
CA ALA A 383 26.13 11.42 -1.20
C ALA A 383 27.10 11.85 -2.31
N LYS A 384 27.77 13.01 -2.15
CA LYS A 384 28.82 13.46 -3.07
C LYS A 384 30.02 12.53 -3.09
N ASP A 385 30.52 12.11 -1.92
CA ASP A 385 31.63 11.16 -1.81
C ASP A 385 31.29 9.80 -2.47
N TRP A 386 30.01 9.43 -2.48
CA TRP A 386 29.50 8.20 -3.10
C TRP A 386 29.01 8.36 -4.55
N ASN A 387 29.23 9.53 -5.16
CA ASN A 387 28.77 9.86 -6.52
C ASN A 387 27.25 9.67 -6.75
N MET A 388 26.45 9.91 -5.72
CA MET A 388 24.99 9.84 -5.80
C MET A 388 24.42 11.24 -6.03
N LYS A 389 23.37 11.34 -6.86
CA LYS A 389 22.54 12.56 -6.89
C LYS A 389 21.61 12.52 -5.67
N ILE A 390 21.40 13.68 -5.05
CA ILE A 390 20.59 13.81 -3.83
C ILE A 390 19.56 14.93 -4.01
N ASP A 391 18.29 14.59 -3.80
CA ASP A 391 17.16 15.51 -3.89
C ASP A 391 16.35 15.46 -2.59
N VAL A 392 16.31 16.57 -1.85
CA VAL A 392 15.41 16.71 -0.70
C VAL A 392 14.02 17.06 -1.21
N LEU A 393 13.13 16.07 -1.24
CA LEU A 393 11.79 16.18 -1.82
C LEU A 393 10.81 16.92 -0.92
N ALA A 394 10.95 16.75 0.40
CA ALA A 394 10.14 17.44 1.39
C ALA A 394 10.88 17.54 2.73
N VAL A 395 10.49 18.54 3.52
CA VAL A 395 10.84 18.63 4.94
C VAL A 395 9.57 18.37 5.74
N LEU A 396 9.64 17.37 6.59
CA LEU A 396 8.55 16.83 7.37
C LEU A 396 8.81 17.12 8.84
N GLN A 397 7.74 17.40 9.57
CA GLN A 397 7.78 17.50 11.01
C GLN A 397 6.87 16.40 11.55
N PHE A 398 7.32 15.64 12.54
CA PHE A 398 6.46 14.68 13.20
C PHE A 398 6.86 14.46 14.64
N ASP A 399 5.85 14.06 15.40
CA ASP A 399 5.94 13.86 16.82
C ASP A 399 6.16 12.37 17.11
N ILE A 400 7.35 12.03 17.58
CA ILE A 400 7.67 10.67 18.02
C ILE A 400 7.43 10.57 19.54
N PRO A 401 6.85 9.48 20.04
CA PRO A 401 6.81 9.19 21.47
C PRO A 401 8.21 9.30 22.11
N LYS A 402 8.39 10.25 23.02
CA LYS A 402 9.59 10.39 23.85
C LYS A 402 9.54 9.34 24.94
N LEU A 403 10.08 8.18 24.63
CA LEU A 403 10.25 7.10 25.59
C LEU A 403 11.35 7.53 26.59
N GLU A 404 10.96 7.73 27.85
CA GLU A 404 11.84 8.14 28.95
C GLU A 404 12.55 6.94 29.58
N LYS A 405 13.81 7.10 29.99
CA LYS A 405 14.55 6.08 30.75
C LYS A 405 13.81 5.76 32.05
N LYS A 406 13.68 4.46 32.40
CA LYS A 406 13.20 3.99 33.71
C LYS A 406 13.92 4.75 34.82
N ARG A 407 13.21 5.64 35.51
CA ARG A 407 13.63 6.18 36.82
C ARG A 407 13.06 5.27 37.90
N PRO A 408 13.83 4.89 38.94
CA PRO A 408 13.26 4.15 40.06
C PRO A 408 12.14 5.03 40.67
N ASN A 409 10.95 4.45 40.84
CA ASN A 409 9.73 5.05 41.41
C ASN A 409 8.77 5.83 40.49
N ARG A 410 8.80 5.69 39.16
CA ARG A 410 7.75 6.27 38.28
C ARG A 410 7.04 5.19 37.45
N LYS A 411 5.71 5.29 37.34
CA LYS A 411 4.85 4.36 36.55
C LYS A 411 5.39 4.25 35.11
N ILE A 412 5.39 3.03 34.56
CA ILE A 412 5.85 2.72 33.20
C ILE A 412 5.07 3.57 32.18
N SER A 413 5.76 4.35 31.35
CA SER A 413 5.16 5.02 30.19
C SER A 413 5.05 4.00 29.05
N THR A 414 3.83 3.57 28.73
CA THR A 414 3.51 2.84 27.50
C THR A 414 3.59 3.79 26.30
N ALA A 415 3.74 3.27 25.07
CA ALA A 415 3.73 4.09 23.84
C ALA A 415 2.49 5.00 23.74
N SER A 416 1.37 4.60 24.36
CA SER A 416 0.13 5.37 24.46
C SER A 416 0.16 6.58 25.43
N ASN A 417 1.14 6.68 26.34
CA ASN A 417 1.18 7.71 27.39
C ASN A 417 2.52 8.48 27.45
N ALA A 418 3.41 8.30 26.48
CA ALA A 418 4.71 8.96 26.45
C ALA A 418 4.58 10.41 25.90
N PRO A 419 5.30 11.40 26.47
CA PRO A 419 5.30 12.77 25.94
C PRO A 419 5.84 12.78 24.51
N LEU A 420 5.29 13.57 23.60
CA LEU A 420 5.74 13.61 22.21
C LEU A 420 7.00 14.49 22.06
N LYS A 421 7.93 14.06 21.20
CA LYS A 421 9.09 14.85 20.75
C LYS A 421 8.93 15.14 19.27
N SER A 422 8.75 16.41 18.95
CA SER A 422 8.77 16.87 17.57
C SER A 422 10.19 16.74 17.00
N ILE A 423 10.30 16.07 15.86
CA ILE A 423 11.52 16.00 15.08
C ILE A 423 11.26 16.50 13.67
N GLU A 424 12.26 17.18 13.11
CA GLU A 424 12.26 17.61 11.72
C GLU A 424 13.13 16.64 10.92
N VAL A 425 12.56 16.14 9.82
CA VAL A 425 13.12 15.05 9.02
C VAL A 425 12.93 15.38 7.56
N ASP A 426 13.98 15.14 6.79
CA ASP A 426 14.00 15.26 5.35
C ASP A 426 13.56 13.95 4.72
N PHE A 427 12.63 14.05 3.78
CA PHE A 427 12.36 13.00 2.81
C PHE A 427 13.28 13.21 1.62
N ILE A 428 14.21 12.29 1.43
CA ILE A 428 15.29 12.40 0.46
C ILE A 428 15.20 11.27 -0.56
N ARG A 429 15.33 11.63 -1.84
CA ARG A 429 15.60 10.69 -2.93
C ARG A 429 17.08 10.76 -3.28
N PHE A 430 17.71 9.60 -3.39
CA PHE A 430 19.04 9.47 -3.97
C PHE A 430 18.93 8.72 -5.29
N GLU A 431 19.71 9.15 -6.28
CA GLU A 431 19.85 8.48 -7.58
C GLU A 431 21.25 7.90 -7.66
N ILE A 432 21.34 6.60 -7.95
CA ILE A 432 22.61 5.94 -8.24
C ILE A 432 23.01 6.33 -9.67
N LYS A 433 24.19 6.92 -9.84
CA LYS A 433 24.75 7.16 -11.17
C LYS A 433 25.44 5.89 -11.63
N ASP A 434 25.16 5.46 -12.85
CA ASP A 434 25.96 4.43 -13.51
C ASP A 434 27.40 4.95 -13.65
N ASN A 435 28.37 4.12 -13.26
CA ASN A 435 29.79 4.34 -13.54
C ASN A 435 30.09 4.07 -15.03
N ALA A 436 29.36 4.75 -15.92
CA ALA A 436 29.51 4.61 -17.37
C ALA A 436 30.45 5.67 -18.00
N ASP A 437 30.93 6.63 -17.20
CA ASP A 437 31.87 7.67 -17.63
C ASP A 437 33.13 7.64 -16.75
N ASP A 438 34.06 6.71 -17.02
CA ASP A 438 35.49 6.83 -16.72
C ASP A 438 36.33 6.05 -17.75
#